data_AF-A0AAE6YGP4-F1
#
_entry.id   AF-A0AAE6YGP4-F1
#
_cell.length_a   1.000
_cell.length_b   1.000
_cell.length_c   1.000
_cell.angle_alpha   90.00
_cell.angle_beta   90.00
_cell.angle_gamma   90.00
#
_symmetry.space_group_name_H-M   'P 1'
#
loop_
_entity.id
_entity.type
_entity.pdbx_description
1 polymer ?
#
loop_
_entity_poly.entity_id
_entity_poly.type
_entity_poly.pdbx_seq_one_letter_code
_entity_poly.pdbx_strand_id
1 'polypeptide(L)'
;MAVHDHVPLAPRRPRRRVNAVTAALTLVPALAAVPAAAGSAYAGPVGDAGPCRVYATVTTCTYTATGETTFVVPQGVSQLSVTVVGAPGAAGTDGGAGGFGAEVTANLPVSAGRTLYVEVGGAGSGNIGGSGGGGTAGTGGAGGGGASAIQICSVTAAGCTPTGAAGDPRLVVAGGGGGGGPTAA
;
A
#
# COMPACT_ATOMS: atom_id res chain seq x y z
N MET A 1 -8.17 2.35 3.47
CA MET A 1 -7.15 1.46 2.87
C MET A 1 -6.16 1.02 3.96
N ALA A 2 -5.82 -0.27 4.03
CA ALA A 2 -4.94 -0.82 5.07
C ALA A 2 -3.77 -1.60 4.44
N VAL A 3 -2.54 -1.34 4.86
CA VAL A 3 -1.33 -2.07 4.44
C VAL A 3 -0.76 -2.83 5.63
N HIS A 4 -0.44 -4.11 5.49
CA HIS A 4 0.11 -5.02 6.49
C HIS A 4 1.41 -5.64 5.96
N ASP A 5 2.41 -5.87 6.81
CA ASP A 5 3.63 -6.60 6.45
C ASP A 5 3.71 -7.95 7.17
N HIS A 6 4.09 -9.00 6.44
CA HIS A 6 4.43 -10.31 7.01
C HIS A 6 5.80 -10.79 6.49
N VAL A 7 6.71 -11.10 7.41
CA VAL A 7 8.03 -11.69 7.12
C VAL A 7 7.89 -13.23 7.12
N PRO A 8 8.11 -13.92 5.99
CA PRO A 8 8.11 -15.38 5.98
C PRO A 8 9.40 -15.96 6.60
N LEU A 9 9.24 -16.98 7.44
CA LEU A 9 10.34 -17.71 8.09
C LEU A 9 11.06 -18.63 7.08
N ALA A 10 12.38 -18.50 6.98
CA ALA A 10 13.22 -19.30 6.09
C ALA A 10 13.39 -20.77 6.58
N PRO A 11 13.36 -21.77 5.68
CA PRO A 11 13.57 -23.18 6.04
C PRO A 11 15.04 -23.53 6.31
N ARG A 12 15.27 -24.32 7.37
CA ARG A 12 16.61 -24.80 7.80
C ARG A 12 17.16 -25.84 6.81
N ARG A 13 18.32 -25.57 6.20
CA ARG A 13 19.07 -26.55 5.37
C ARG A 13 19.85 -27.56 6.25
N PRO A 14 19.91 -28.84 5.85
CA PRO A 14 20.69 -29.86 6.57
C PRO A 14 22.19 -29.74 6.25
N ARG A 15 23.01 -29.96 7.29
CA ARG A 15 24.48 -29.89 7.24
C ARG A 15 25.04 -31.15 6.56
N ARG A 16 25.70 -30.99 5.40
CA ARG A 16 26.48 -32.05 4.77
C ARG A 16 27.93 -31.96 5.26
N ARG A 17 28.40 -33.02 5.92
CA ARG A 17 29.79 -33.17 6.38
C ARG A 17 30.71 -33.47 5.19
N VAL A 18 31.86 -32.81 5.10
CA VAL A 18 32.99 -33.25 4.27
C VAL A 18 34.28 -33.01 5.07
N ASN A 19 35.12 -34.05 5.15
CA ASN A 19 36.36 -34.12 5.92
C ASN A 19 37.57 -33.58 5.14
N ALA A 20 38.42 -32.86 5.89
CA ALA A 20 39.88 -32.69 5.89
C ALA A 20 40.74 -33.01 4.65
N VAL A 21 41.57 -32.03 4.24
CA VAL A 21 42.96 -32.22 3.77
C VAL A 21 43.82 -31.02 4.25
N THR A 22 45.12 -31.26 4.37
CA THR A 22 46.18 -30.77 5.27
C THR A 22 46.93 -29.45 4.97
N ALA A 23 47.37 -28.82 6.08
CA ALA A 23 48.67 -28.18 6.39
C ALA A 23 49.20 -26.95 5.61
N ALA A 24 49.33 -25.82 6.33
CA ALA A 24 50.51 -24.94 6.31
C ALA A 24 50.50 -24.02 7.56
N LEU A 25 51.60 -24.01 8.31
CA LEU A 25 51.81 -23.26 9.55
C LEU A 25 52.34 -21.86 9.21
N THR A 26 51.55 -20.81 9.44
CA THR A 26 52.03 -19.42 9.44
C THR A 26 51.56 -18.71 10.71
N LEU A 27 52.52 -18.11 11.41
CA LEU A 27 52.34 -17.34 12.64
C LEU A 27 51.76 -15.96 12.28
N VAL A 28 50.53 -15.68 12.71
CA VAL A 28 49.86 -14.38 12.56
C VAL A 28 49.43 -13.89 13.95
N PRO A 29 49.69 -12.62 14.32
CA PRO A 29 49.32 -12.10 15.63
C PRO A 29 47.80 -11.96 15.75
N ALA A 30 47.32 -12.13 16.98
CA ALA A 30 45.91 -12.16 17.36
C ALA A 30 45.14 -10.90 16.93
N LEU A 31 44.08 -11.10 16.13
CA LEU A 31 42.98 -10.16 16.03
C LEU A 31 41.76 -10.80 16.68
N ALA A 32 41.38 -10.28 17.84
CA ALA A 32 40.19 -10.71 18.56
C ALA A 32 38.97 -10.55 17.66
N ALA A 33 38.34 -11.66 17.30
CA ALA A 33 37.05 -11.66 16.63
C ALA A 33 36.02 -11.09 17.62
N VAL A 34 35.63 -9.83 17.42
CA VAL A 34 34.48 -9.24 18.08
C VAL A 34 33.26 -10.06 17.63
N PRO A 35 32.51 -10.73 18.52
CA PRO A 35 31.24 -11.29 18.12
C PRO A 35 30.34 -10.12 17.73
N ALA A 36 29.95 -10.07 16.46
CA ALA A 36 28.83 -9.22 16.05
C ALA A 36 27.62 -9.72 16.84
N ALA A 37 27.26 -8.98 17.89
CA ALA A 37 26.03 -9.21 18.61
C ALA A 37 24.89 -9.18 17.57
N ALA A 38 24.19 -10.30 17.42
CA ALA A 38 22.90 -10.29 16.75
C ALA A 38 22.04 -9.29 17.52
N GLY A 39 21.80 -8.13 16.93
CA GLY A 39 20.95 -7.09 17.48
C GLY A 39 19.57 -7.68 17.68
N SER A 40 19.26 -8.07 18.91
CA SER A 40 17.94 -8.43 19.35
C SER A 40 17.19 -7.15 19.71
N ALA A 41 15.95 -7.08 19.21
CA ALA A 41 14.89 -6.15 19.58
C ALA A 41 15.13 -4.64 19.33
N TYR A 42 14.45 -4.12 18.31
CA TYR A 42 13.80 -2.82 18.48
C TYR A 42 12.36 -3.06 18.93
N ALA A 43 12.17 -3.28 20.23
CA ALA A 43 10.89 -2.99 20.88
C ALA A 43 10.95 -1.52 21.31
N GLY A 44 10.84 -0.62 20.34
CA GLY A 44 10.58 0.79 20.62
C GLY A 44 9.14 0.97 21.12
N PRO A 45 8.82 2.06 21.83
CA PRO A 45 7.46 2.33 22.23
C PRO A 45 6.57 2.36 20.98
N VAL A 46 5.44 1.66 21.04
CA VAL A 46 4.35 1.74 20.05
C VAL A 46 3.81 3.17 20.06
N GLY A 47 4.44 4.03 19.25
CA GLY A 47 4.08 5.42 19.09
C GLY A 47 3.15 5.59 17.90
N ASP A 48 1.96 6.12 18.17
CA ASP A 48 0.94 6.54 17.20
C ASP A 48 1.34 7.81 16.43
N ALA A 49 2.49 7.78 15.76
CA ALA A 49 2.89 8.88 14.89
C ALA A 49 2.27 8.69 13.49
N GLY A 50 1.12 9.30 13.27
CA GLY A 50 0.46 9.36 11.96
C GLY A 50 -0.48 8.19 11.66
N PRO A 51 -0.64 7.80 10.36
CA PRO A 51 -1.62 6.79 9.94
C PRO A 51 -1.24 5.37 10.37
N CYS A 52 -0.06 5.17 10.94
CA CYS A 52 0.50 3.86 11.23
C CYS A 52 0.35 3.46 12.69
N ARG A 53 0.18 2.14 12.90
CA ARG A 53 0.17 1.45 14.18
C ARG A 53 1.13 0.28 14.08
N VAL A 54 1.98 0.09 15.08
CA VAL A 54 2.90 -1.04 15.14
C VAL A 54 2.39 -2.02 16.17
N TYR A 55 2.41 -3.31 15.86
CA TYR A 55 2.12 -4.38 16.80
C TYR A 55 3.11 -5.52 16.59
N ALA A 56 3.96 -5.75 17.59
CA ALA A 56 5.11 -6.66 17.49
C ALA A 56 5.97 -6.35 16.25
N THR A 57 6.02 -7.26 15.29
CA THR A 57 6.79 -7.11 14.03
C THR A 57 5.93 -6.66 12.85
N VAL A 58 4.64 -6.37 13.07
CA VAL A 58 3.71 -5.95 12.03
C VAL A 58 3.47 -4.45 12.17
N THR A 59 3.62 -3.72 11.07
CA THR A 59 3.17 -2.33 10.98
C THR A 59 1.93 -2.28 10.10
N THR A 60 0.89 -1.61 10.57
CA THR A 60 -0.34 -1.37 9.82
C THR A 60 -0.57 0.11 9.67
N CYS A 61 -0.64 0.58 8.43
CA CYS A 61 -0.95 1.98 8.13
C CYS A 61 -2.32 2.10 7.48
N THR A 62 -3.16 2.98 8.02
CA THR A 62 -4.52 3.22 7.55
C THR A 62 -4.69 4.64 7.05
N TYR A 63 -5.07 4.77 5.78
CA TYR A 63 -5.31 6.04 5.11
C TYR A 63 -6.80 6.16 4.77
N THR A 64 -7.42 7.25 5.24
CA THR A 64 -8.87 7.53 5.09
C THR A 64 -9.17 8.95 4.61
N ALA A 65 -8.25 9.90 4.80
CA ALA A 65 -8.43 11.26 4.29
C ALA A 65 -8.28 11.27 2.76
N THR A 66 -9.27 11.84 2.07
CA THR A 66 -9.24 12.03 0.62
C THR A 66 -8.00 12.80 0.17
N GLY A 67 -7.38 12.35 -0.91
CA GLY A 67 -6.18 12.97 -1.50
C GLY A 67 -4.93 12.09 -1.38
N GLU A 68 -3.79 12.71 -1.68
CA GLU A 68 -2.49 12.06 -1.73
C GLU A 68 -1.81 12.06 -0.35
N THR A 69 -1.24 10.93 0.04
CA THR A 69 -0.30 10.83 1.18
C THR A 69 0.87 9.93 0.81
N THR A 70 2.06 10.24 1.29
CA THR A 70 3.25 9.40 1.02
C THR A 70 3.41 8.27 2.02
N PHE A 71 3.98 7.17 1.55
CA PHE A 71 4.43 6.05 2.38
C PHE A 71 5.83 5.65 1.94
N VAL A 72 6.79 5.60 2.88
CA VAL A 72 8.14 5.11 2.60
C VAL A 72 8.22 3.66 3.05
N VAL A 73 8.56 2.76 2.13
CA VAL A 73 8.70 1.33 2.42
C VAL A 73 9.79 1.14 3.48
N PRO A 74 9.50 0.51 4.63
CA PRO A 74 10.48 0.28 5.68
C PRO A 74 11.68 -0.53 5.20
N GLN A 75 12.82 -0.37 5.88
CA GLN A 75 13.99 -1.18 5.60
C GLN A 75 13.72 -2.66 5.90
N GLY A 76 14.20 -3.55 5.04
CA GLY A 76 13.99 -5.00 5.17
C GLY A 76 12.64 -5.51 4.66
N VAL A 77 11.74 -4.62 4.19
CA VAL A 77 10.46 -5.00 3.59
C VAL A 77 10.58 -5.11 2.07
N SER A 78 10.14 -6.24 1.53
CA SER A 78 10.14 -6.51 0.08
C SER A 78 8.74 -6.79 -0.49
N GLN A 79 7.72 -6.87 0.35
CA GLN A 79 6.34 -7.12 -0.05
C GLN A 79 5.39 -6.51 0.98
N LEU A 80 4.41 -5.75 0.51
CA LEU A 80 3.31 -5.19 1.31
C LEU A 80 2.03 -5.99 1.06
N SER A 81 1.26 -6.35 2.09
CA SER A 81 -0.12 -6.83 1.96
C SER A 81 -1.08 -5.65 2.05
N VAL A 82 -1.69 -5.24 0.95
CA VAL A 82 -2.49 -4.01 0.86
C VAL A 82 -3.96 -4.31 0.65
N THR A 83 -4.85 -3.50 1.22
CA THR A 83 -6.29 -3.45 0.98
C THR A 83 -6.68 -2.03 0.58
N VAL A 84 -7.03 -1.84 -0.68
CA VAL A 84 -7.40 -0.55 -1.28
C VAL A 84 -8.91 -0.51 -1.47
N VAL A 85 -9.56 0.59 -1.09
CA VAL A 85 -11.02 0.74 -1.20
C VAL A 85 -11.31 2.02 -1.96
N GLY A 86 -12.04 1.90 -3.07
CA GLY A 86 -12.55 3.05 -3.82
C GLY A 86 -13.67 3.75 -3.06
N ALA A 87 -13.91 5.03 -3.37
CA ALA A 87 -14.96 5.78 -2.69
C ALA A 87 -16.36 5.43 -3.23
N PRO A 88 -17.41 5.58 -2.41
CA PRO A 88 -18.79 5.35 -2.86
C PRO A 88 -19.29 6.48 -3.77
N GLY A 89 -20.26 6.16 -4.63
CA GLY A 89 -21.04 7.16 -5.35
C GLY A 89 -22.04 7.89 -4.45
N ALA A 90 -22.54 9.03 -4.91
CA ALA A 90 -23.64 9.73 -4.26
C ALA A 90 -24.97 8.98 -4.45
N ALA A 91 -25.89 9.16 -3.51
CA ALA A 91 -27.28 8.76 -3.69
C ALA A 91 -27.98 9.72 -4.65
N GLY A 92 -28.91 9.19 -5.47
CA GLY A 92 -29.82 10.00 -6.27
C GLY A 92 -30.81 10.74 -5.37
N THR A 93 -31.24 11.94 -5.77
CA THR A 93 -32.31 12.67 -5.07
C THR A 93 -33.58 11.82 -5.09
N ASP A 94 -34.02 11.41 -3.90
CA ASP A 94 -35.16 10.50 -3.67
C ASP A 94 -35.05 9.10 -4.33
N GLY A 95 -33.94 8.83 -5.04
CA GLY A 95 -33.73 7.65 -5.86
C GLY A 95 -32.88 6.56 -5.22
N GLY A 96 -32.11 5.86 -6.07
CA GLY A 96 -31.25 4.76 -5.62
C GLY A 96 -30.05 5.23 -4.79
N ALA A 97 -29.59 4.38 -3.88
CA ALA A 97 -28.31 4.58 -3.20
C ALA A 97 -27.15 4.57 -4.22
N GLY A 98 -26.09 5.32 -3.91
CA GLY A 98 -24.83 5.20 -4.64
C GLY A 98 -24.21 3.83 -4.43
N GLY A 99 -23.53 3.32 -5.46
CA GLY A 99 -22.76 2.09 -5.38
C GLY A 99 -21.57 2.23 -4.44
N PHE A 100 -21.20 1.13 -3.79
CA PHE A 100 -19.93 1.03 -3.07
C PHE A 100 -18.76 1.09 -4.06
N GLY A 101 -17.64 1.64 -3.62
CA GLY A 101 -16.38 1.44 -4.32
C GLY A 101 -15.91 0.00 -4.20
N ALA A 102 -15.06 -0.42 -5.14
CA ALA A 102 -14.43 -1.73 -5.09
C ALA A 102 -13.47 -1.83 -3.90
N GLU A 103 -13.30 -3.04 -3.38
CA GLU A 103 -12.22 -3.40 -2.47
C GLU A 103 -11.24 -4.33 -3.21
N VAL A 104 -9.95 -4.01 -3.14
CA VAL A 104 -8.88 -4.80 -3.75
C VAL A 104 -7.85 -5.13 -2.70
N THR A 105 -7.64 -6.43 -2.46
CA THR A 105 -6.54 -6.94 -1.64
C THR A 105 -5.43 -7.49 -2.52
N ALA A 106 -4.19 -7.14 -2.24
CA ALA A 106 -3.04 -7.60 -3.03
C ALA A 106 -1.77 -7.74 -2.18
N ASN A 107 -0.91 -8.67 -2.57
CA ASN A 107 0.48 -8.73 -2.09
C ASN A 107 1.37 -7.99 -3.10
N LEU A 108 1.74 -6.75 -2.78
CA LEU A 108 2.48 -5.84 -3.64
C LEU A 108 3.99 -5.98 -3.42
N PRO A 109 4.77 -6.49 -4.41
CA PRO A 109 6.22 -6.49 -4.33
C PRO A 109 6.77 -5.06 -4.30
N VAL A 110 7.73 -4.79 -3.43
CA VAL A 110 8.31 -3.47 -3.24
C VAL A 110 9.82 -3.53 -2.98
N SER A 111 10.47 -2.38 -3.10
CA SER A 111 11.86 -2.19 -2.68
C SER A 111 11.91 -1.37 -1.40
N ALA A 112 12.70 -1.80 -0.43
CA ALA A 112 12.98 -1.05 0.78
C ALA A 112 13.44 0.39 0.48
N GLY A 113 12.93 1.36 1.25
CA GLY A 113 13.24 2.79 1.08
C GLY A 113 12.56 3.47 -0.10
N ARG A 114 11.78 2.74 -0.93
CA ARG A 114 10.99 3.35 -2.00
C ARG A 114 9.87 4.20 -1.41
N THR A 115 9.67 5.42 -1.93
CA THR A 115 8.45 6.20 -1.68
C THR A 115 7.34 5.74 -2.61
N LEU A 116 6.20 5.43 -2.01
CA LEU A 116 4.92 5.17 -2.64
C LEU A 116 3.98 6.33 -2.33
N TYR A 117 3.02 6.54 -3.23
CA TYR A 117 1.98 7.56 -3.11
C TYR A 117 0.64 6.85 -2.98
N VAL A 118 -0.04 7.12 -1.88
CA VAL A 118 -1.33 6.54 -1.52
C VAL A 118 -2.39 7.58 -1.84
N GLU A 119 -3.22 7.25 -2.82
CA GLU A 119 -4.36 8.06 -3.25
C GLU A 119 -5.63 7.51 -2.62
N VAL A 120 -6.34 8.35 -1.87
CA VAL A 120 -7.68 8.05 -1.39
C VAL A 120 -8.69 8.84 -2.22
N GLY A 121 -9.53 8.12 -2.97
CA GLY A 121 -10.61 8.72 -3.77
C GLY A 121 -11.65 9.42 -2.89
N GLY A 122 -12.30 10.44 -3.45
CA GLY A 122 -13.41 11.16 -2.81
C GLY A 122 -14.75 10.53 -3.17
N ALA A 123 -15.72 10.61 -2.25
CA ALA A 123 -17.10 10.20 -2.54
C ALA A 123 -17.75 11.15 -3.55
N GLY A 124 -18.71 10.64 -4.32
CA GLY A 124 -19.60 11.50 -5.11
C GLY A 124 -20.45 12.41 -4.22
N SER A 125 -20.89 13.55 -4.73
CA SER A 125 -21.76 14.49 -4.00
C SER A 125 -22.79 15.13 -4.93
N GLY A 126 -24.09 14.89 -4.67
CA GLY A 126 -25.14 15.27 -5.60
C GLY A 126 -24.86 14.67 -6.98
N ASN A 127 -24.84 15.49 -8.03
CA ASN A 127 -24.44 15.06 -9.38
C ASN A 127 -22.92 15.14 -9.64
N ILE A 128 -22.12 15.67 -8.71
CA ILE A 128 -20.68 15.88 -8.88
C ILE A 128 -19.91 14.60 -8.58
N GLY A 129 -19.05 14.18 -9.51
CA GLY A 129 -18.17 13.04 -9.31
C GLY A 129 -17.09 13.30 -8.26
N GLY A 130 -16.73 12.26 -7.52
CA GLY A 130 -15.68 12.31 -6.50
C GLY A 130 -14.27 12.43 -7.08
N SER A 131 -13.35 13.03 -6.31
CA SER A 131 -11.94 13.15 -6.70
C SER A 131 -11.29 11.78 -6.90
N GLY A 132 -10.39 11.65 -7.89
CA GLY A 132 -9.86 10.35 -8.31
C GLY A 132 -10.64 9.74 -9.49
N GLY A 133 -11.29 10.58 -10.30
CA GLY A 133 -11.91 10.18 -11.57
C GLY A 133 -13.37 9.74 -11.48
N GLY A 134 -14.09 10.10 -10.41
CA GLY A 134 -15.54 9.85 -10.32
C GLY A 134 -16.29 10.62 -11.41
N GLY A 135 -17.26 9.96 -12.05
CA GLY A 135 -18.05 10.58 -13.12
C GLY A 135 -19.09 11.56 -12.58
N THR A 136 -19.15 12.77 -13.14
CA THR A 136 -20.26 13.70 -12.94
C THR A 136 -21.47 13.23 -13.75
N ALA A 137 -22.64 13.18 -13.11
CA ALA A 137 -23.86 12.72 -13.75
C ALA A 137 -24.63 13.85 -14.44
N GLY A 138 -25.40 13.45 -15.47
CA GLY A 138 -26.41 14.30 -16.10
C GLY A 138 -27.68 14.44 -15.26
N THR A 139 -28.68 15.12 -15.80
CA THR A 139 -29.94 15.41 -15.11
C THR A 139 -30.58 14.16 -14.51
N GLY A 140 -30.88 14.21 -13.21
CA GLY A 140 -31.49 13.13 -12.44
C GLY A 140 -30.52 12.08 -11.91
N GLY A 141 -29.28 12.01 -12.40
CA GLY A 141 -28.28 11.09 -11.87
C GLY A 141 -27.42 11.69 -10.76
N ALA A 142 -26.83 10.83 -9.93
CA ALA A 142 -25.84 11.21 -8.93
C ALA A 142 -24.41 10.94 -9.39
N GLY A 143 -23.45 11.69 -8.86
CA GLY A 143 -22.03 11.54 -9.19
C GLY A 143 -21.44 10.23 -8.65
N GLY A 144 -20.54 9.62 -9.42
CA GLY A 144 -19.79 8.44 -9.00
C GLY A 144 -18.68 8.77 -8.00
N GLY A 145 -18.26 7.80 -7.20
CA GLY A 145 -17.09 7.90 -6.34
C GLY A 145 -15.80 7.79 -7.13
N GLY A 146 -14.72 8.36 -6.60
CA GLY A 146 -13.40 8.26 -7.20
C GLY A 146 -12.63 7.01 -6.79
N ALA A 147 -11.64 6.65 -7.62
CA ALA A 147 -10.76 5.53 -7.36
C ALA A 147 -9.72 5.85 -6.27
N SER A 148 -9.33 4.83 -5.53
CA SER A 148 -8.17 4.87 -4.63
C SER A 148 -7.04 4.01 -5.22
N ALA A 149 -5.79 4.38 -4.98
CA ALA A 149 -4.65 3.69 -5.57
C ALA A 149 -3.37 3.76 -4.73
N ILE A 150 -2.45 2.83 -4.97
CA ILE A 150 -1.03 3.01 -4.68
C ILE A 150 -0.30 3.22 -5.99
N GLN A 151 0.60 4.19 -6.04
CA GLN A 151 1.40 4.48 -7.24
C GLN A 151 2.84 4.88 -6.91
N ILE A 152 3.70 4.83 -7.94
CA ILE A 152 5.15 5.04 -7.80
C ILE A 152 5.61 6.49 -7.85
N CYS A 153 4.70 7.42 -8.12
CA CYS A 153 4.97 8.85 -8.21
C CYS A 153 3.70 9.69 -7.96
N SER A 154 3.85 10.97 -7.63
CA SER A 154 2.73 11.86 -7.28
C SER A 154 1.78 12.12 -8.44
N VAL A 155 0.48 12.20 -8.20
CA VAL A 155 -0.51 12.60 -9.24
C VAL A 155 -0.29 14.01 -9.78
N THR A 156 0.47 14.84 -9.07
CA THR A 156 0.83 16.21 -9.49
C THR A 156 2.15 16.28 -10.26
N ALA A 157 2.94 15.20 -10.28
CA ALA A 157 4.22 15.18 -10.97
C ALA A 157 4.05 15.03 -12.48
N ALA A 158 4.88 15.75 -13.25
CA ALA A 158 4.91 15.62 -14.69
C ALA A 158 5.23 14.17 -15.11
N GLY A 159 4.43 13.61 -16.01
CA GLY A 159 4.59 12.23 -16.49
C GLY A 159 3.96 11.15 -15.59
N CYS A 160 3.35 11.51 -14.46
CA CYS A 160 2.65 10.58 -13.57
C CYS A 160 1.16 10.48 -13.91
N THR A 161 0.88 10.13 -15.16
CA THR A 161 -0.49 10.07 -15.68
C THR A 161 -1.03 8.65 -15.56
N PRO A 162 -2.18 8.45 -14.87
CA PRO A 162 -2.93 7.21 -14.95
C PRO A 162 -3.40 6.96 -16.39
N THR A 163 -2.88 5.92 -17.05
CA THR A 163 -3.21 5.61 -18.46
C THR A 163 -4.09 4.39 -18.63
N GLY A 164 -4.16 3.51 -17.62
CA GLY A 164 -4.77 2.18 -17.74
C GLY A 164 -4.05 1.25 -18.71
N ALA A 165 -2.82 1.60 -19.12
CA ALA A 165 -2.06 0.89 -20.15
C ALA A 165 -0.65 0.52 -19.64
N ALA A 166 0.17 -0.09 -20.50
CA ALA A 166 1.57 -0.34 -20.20
C ALA A 166 2.27 0.98 -19.84
N GLY A 167 2.90 1.01 -18.67
CA GLY A 167 3.53 2.21 -18.12
C GLY A 167 2.64 3.05 -17.20
N ASP A 168 1.42 2.61 -16.88
CA ASP A 168 0.63 3.23 -15.80
C ASP A 168 1.42 3.22 -14.48
N PRO A 169 1.55 4.37 -13.78
CA PRO A 169 2.32 4.45 -12.54
C PRO A 169 1.62 3.76 -11.35
N ARG A 170 0.34 3.40 -11.48
CA ARG A 170 -0.44 2.77 -10.42
C ARG A 170 -0.11 1.29 -10.33
N LEU A 171 0.21 0.86 -9.11
CA LEU A 171 0.55 -0.51 -8.77
C LEU A 171 -0.68 -1.32 -8.37
N VAL A 172 -1.62 -0.67 -7.66
CA VAL A 172 -2.89 -1.26 -7.22
C VAL A 172 -3.97 -0.19 -7.31
N VAL A 173 -5.14 -0.52 -7.84
CA VAL A 173 -6.25 0.43 -8.01
C VAL A 173 -7.55 -0.25 -7.58
N ALA A 174 -8.33 0.44 -6.75
CA ALA A 174 -9.71 0.09 -6.46
C ALA A 174 -10.63 1.16 -7.06
N GLY A 175 -11.49 0.75 -7.99
CA GLY A 175 -12.43 1.66 -8.66
C GLY A 175 -13.47 2.23 -7.70
N GLY A 176 -13.89 3.47 -7.93
CA GLY A 176 -15.00 4.07 -7.20
C GLY A 176 -16.37 3.53 -7.63
N GLY A 177 -17.38 3.73 -6.79
CA GLY A 177 -18.74 3.26 -7.04
C GLY A 177 -19.52 4.16 -8.01
N GLY A 178 -20.50 3.60 -8.71
CA GLY A 178 -21.42 4.38 -9.54
C GLY A 178 -22.37 5.24 -8.69
N GLY A 179 -22.84 6.37 -9.23
CA GLY A 179 -23.87 7.17 -8.56
C GLY A 179 -25.27 6.56 -8.70
N GLY A 180 -26.14 6.88 -7.75
CA GLY A 180 -27.54 6.48 -7.75
C GLY A 180 -28.34 7.12 -8.89
N GLY A 181 -29.28 6.37 -9.45
CA GLY A 181 -30.27 6.88 -10.40
C GLY A 181 -31.42 7.62 -9.71
N PRO A 182 -32.21 8.41 -10.46
CA PRO A 182 -33.43 9.01 -9.93
C PRO A 182 -34.51 7.94 -9.70
N THR A 183 -35.57 8.29 -8.95
CA THR A 183 -36.80 7.48 -8.97
C THR A 183 -37.37 7.41 -10.40
N ALA A 184 -37.92 6.25 -10.77
CA ALA A 184 -38.75 6.17 -11.97
C ALA A 184 -39.96 7.09 -11.80
N ALA A 185 -40.21 7.94 -12.80
CA ALA A 185 -41.43 8.74 -12.90
C ALA A 185 -42.62 7.88 -13.36
#